data_AF-A0ABD0KIN2-F1
#
_entry.id   AF-A0ABD0KIN2-F1
#
_cell.length_a   1.000
_cell.length_b   1.000
_cell.length_c   1.000
_cell.angle_alpha   90.00
_cell.angle_beta   90.00
_cell.angle_gamma   90.00
#
_symmetry.space_group_name_H-M   'P 1'
#
loop_
_entity.id
_entity.type
_entity.pdbx_description
1 polymer ?
#
loop_
_entity_poly.entity_id
_entity_poly.type
_entity_poly.pdbx_seq_one_letter_code
_entity_poly.pdbx_strand_id
1 'polypeptide(L)'
;MVERAGKWREPDYSPSVYPPFACGSGYVVPRALHLWLASNSHLLHPFQGEDVSMGIWLSPLAPERLQDSRWQCFKMCEDTMFSMPDLTPAEIMTRWQNRLHCGSPCSFCTKPPSIL
;
A
#
# COMPACT_ATOMS: atom_id res chain seq x y z
N MET A 1 15.89 -6.87 -5.32
CA MET A 1 16.45 -7.20 -6.64
C MET A 1 15.31 -7.17 -7.65
N VAL A 2 15.62 -7.03 -8.93
CA VAL A 2 14.63 -7.09 -10.00
C VAL A 2 14.26 -8.54 -10.27
N GLU A 3 12.97 -8.83 -10.28
CA GLU A 3 12.46 -10.18 -10.52
C GLU A 3 12.62 -10.52 -12.01
N ARG A 4 13.34 -11.60 -12.30
CA ARG A 4 13.65 -12.02 -13.69
C ARG A 4 12.85 -13.24 -14.15
N ALA A 5 12.02 -13.82 -13.28
CA ALA A 5 11.20 -14.98 -13.58
C ALA A 5 9.87 -14.97 -12.81
N GLY A 6 8.96 -15.86 -13.20
CA GLY A 6 7.67 -16.04 -12.53
C GLY A 6 6.68 -14.90 -12.76
N LYS A 7 5.63 -14.88 -11.93
CA LYS A 7 4.53 -13.90 -12.00
C LYS A 7 5.03 -12.45 -12.01
N TRP A 8 6.09 -12.18 -11.27
CA TRP A 8 6.60 -10.84 -11.02
C TRP A 8 7.76 -10.44 -11.95
N ARG A 9 8.02 -11.23 -13.00
CA ARG A 9 9.11 -10.93 -13.95
C ARG A 9 8.93 -9.55 -14.59
N GLU A 10 9.98 -8.74 -14.48
CA GLU A 10 10.11 -7.44 -15.12
C GLU A 10 11.07 -7.53 -16.32
N PRO A 11 10.55 -7.47 -17.56
CA PRO A 11 11.35 -7.60 -18.77
C PRO A 11 12.03 -6.29 -19.23
N ASP A 12 11.47 -5.14 -18.90
CA ASP A 12 11.81 -3.86 -19.52
C ASP A 12 12.72 -2.99 -18.62
N TYR A 13 12.75 -3.24 -17.31
CA TYR A 13 13.65 -2.55 -16.40
C TYR A 13 15.07 -3.15 -16.40
N SER A 14 16.01 -2.43 -17.02
CA SER A 14 17.39 -2.90 -17.20
C SER A 14 18.22 -3.05 -15.90
N PRO A 15 18.15 -2.14 -14.91
CA PRO A 15 18.95 -2.26 -13.69
C PRO A 15 18.67 -3.56 -12.92
N SER A 16 19.62 -4.03 -12.11
CA SER A 16 19.47 -5.27 -11.33
C SER A 16 18.71 -5.07 -10.01
N VAL A 17 18.50 -3.83 -9.59
CA VAL A 17 17.83 -3.46 -8.34
C VAL A 17 16.83 -2.33 -8.61
N TYR A 18 15.60 -2.49 -8.11
CA TYR A 18 14.60 -1.42 -8.12
C TYR A 18 15.03 -0.27 -7.20
N PRO A 19 14.65 0.98 -7.50
CA PRO A 19 14.73 2.05 -6.51
C PRO A 19 13.82 1.71 -5.31
N PRO A 20 13.92 2.42 -4.17
CA PRO A 20 12.98 2.24 -3.07
C PRO A 20 11.54 2.49 -3.51
N PHE A 21 10.64 1.57 -3.17
CA PHE A 21 9.19 1.69 -3.37
C PHE A 21 8.45 1.32 -2.08
N ALA A 22 7.22 1.81 -1.92
CA ALA A 22 6.34 1.38 -0.83
C ALA A 22 5.78 -0.01 -1.16
N CYS A 23 5.46 -0.82 -0.16
CA CYS A 23 4.76 -2.08 -0.44
C CYS A 23 3.34 -1.82 -0.96
N GLY A 24 2.84 -2.70 -1.84
CA GLY A 24 1.51 -2.61 -2.46
C GLY A 24 0.30 -2.69 -1.51
N SER A 25 0.48 -2.59 -0.19
CA SER A 25 -0.62 -2.50 0.79
C SER A 25 -1.18 -1.08 0.95
N GLY A 26 -0.56 -0.10 0.31
CA GLY A 26 -1.00 1.28 0.26
C GLY A 26 0.05 2.28 0.76
N TYR A 27 -0.09 3.52 0.32
CA TYR A 27 0.76 4.65 0.70
C TYR A 27 0.06 5.97 0.38
N VAL A 28 0.58 7.08 0.89
CA VAL A 28 0.06 8.43 0.65
C VAL A 28 1.11 9.24 -0.08
N VAL A 29 0.68 9.98 -1.11
CA VAL A 29 1.53 10.93 -1.83
C VAL A 29 0.94 12.34 -1.73
N PRO A 30 1.77 13.40 -1.65
CA PRO A 30 1.31 14.77 -1.74
C PRO A 30 0.60 15.04 -3.08
N ARG A 31 -0.39 15.94 -3.06
CA ARG A 31 -1.14 16.33 -4.25
C ARG A 31 -0.25 16.75 -5.42
N ALA A 32 0.85 17.45 -5.14
CA ALA A 32 1.78 17.90 -6.18
C ALA A 32 2.44 16.72 -6.94
N LEU A 33 2.86 15.66 -6.23
CA LEU A 33 3.41 14.45 -6.86
C LEU A 33 2.34 13.72 -7.68
N HIS A 34 1.13 13.59 -7.13
CA HIS A 34 0.01 12.99 -7.86
C HIS A 34 -0.30 13.74 -9.16
N LEU A 35 -0.36 15.07 -9.12
CA LEU A 35 -0.60 15.89 -10.31
C LEU A 35 0.53 15.78 -11.33
N TRP A 36 1.79 15.73 -10.88
CA TRP A 36 2.93 15.51 -11.76
C TRP A 36 2.81 14.14 -12.46
N LEU A 37 2.51 13.07 -11.71
CA LEU A 37 2.32 11.73 -12.27
C LEU A 37 1.16 11.71 -13.29
N ALA A 38 0.01 12.30 -12.95
CA ALA A 38 -1.15 12.34 -13.83
C ALA A 38 -0.85 13.10 -15.14
N SER A 39 -0.20 14.26 -15.02
CA SER A 39 0.13 15.11 -16.18
C SER A 39 1.18 14.47 -17.11
N ASN A 40 2.09 13.67 -16.55
CA ASN A 40 3.16 13.01 -17.28
C ASN A 40 2.86 11.54 -17.60
N SER A 41 1.68 11.02 -17.26
CA SER A 41 1.33 9.59 -17.39
C SER A 41 1.61 8.99 -18.77
N HIS A 42 1.45 9.77 -19.84
CA HIS A 42 1.74 9.37 -21.23
C HIS A 42 3.24 9.19 -21.54
N LEU A 43 4.13 9.70 -20.70
CA LEU A 43 5.59 9.55 -20.78
C LEU A 43 6.12 8.45 -19.85
N LEU A 44 5.28 7.93 -18.95
CA LEU A 44 5.68 6.95 -17.94
C LEU A 44 5.53 5.54 -18.51
N HIS A 45 6.64 4.78 -18.56
CA HIS A 45 6.62 3.39 -18.98
C HIS A 45 5.85 2.53 -17.97
N PRO A 46 4.92 1.66 -18.41
CA PRO A 46 4.21 0.74 -17.53
C PRO A 46 5.09 -0.46 -17.18
N PHE A 47 5.70 -0.44 -15.99
CA PHE A 47 6.47 -1.58 -15.48
C PHE A 47 5.55 -2.64 -14.84
N GLN A 48 6.05 -3.85 -14.69
CA GLN A 48 5.39 -4.94 -13.99
C GLN A 48 5.34 -4.66 -12.47
N GLY A 49 4.12 -4.49 -11.96
CA GLY A 49 3.84 -4.13 -10.56
C GLY A 49 3.61 -2.62 -10.39
N GLU A 50 2.46 -2.24 -9.82
CA GLU A 50 2.10 -0.81 -9.71
C GLU A 50 2.95 -0.08 -8.66
N ASP A 51 3.27 -0.77 -7.56
CA ASP A 51 4.12 -0.27 -6.48
C ASP A 51 5.57 -0.08 -6.94
N VAL A 52 6.12 -1.06 -7.66
CA VAL A 52 7.44 -0.97 -8.31
C VAL A 52 7.46 0.18 -9.33
N SER A 53 6.45 0.27 -10.18
CA SER A 53 6.32 1.34 -11.18
C SER A 53 6.39 2.72 -10.52
N MET A 54 5.67 2.91 -9.41
CA MET A 54 5.67 4.15 -8.65
C MET A 54 7.04 4.51 -8.10
N GLY A 55 7.82 3.53 -7.60
CA GLY A 55 9.21 3.75 -7.20
C GLY A 55 10.09 4.20 -8.36
N ILE A 56 9.95 3.58 -9.53
CA ILE A 56 10.71 3.94 -10.73
C ILE A 56 10.35 5.34 -11.21
N TRP A 57 9.06 5.65 -11.36
CA TRP A 57 8.59 6.95 -11.84
C TRP A 57 8.99 8.11 -10.93
N LEU A 58 9.02 7.89 -9.62
CA LEU A 58 9.41 8.92 -8.64
C LEU A 58 10.92 9.01 -8.40
N SER A 59 11.70 8.01 -8.83
CA SER A 59 13.15 7.99 -8.63
C SER A 59 13.90 9.24 -9.15
N PRO A 60 13.53 9.85 -10.29
CA PRO A 60 14.21 11.07 -10.76
C PRO A 60 13.84 12.31 -9.94
N LEU A 61 12.68 12.31 -9.26
CA LEU A 61 12.23 13.40 -8.40
C LEU A 61 12.82 13.30 -6.99
N ALA A 62 13.30 12.12 -6.60
CA ALA A 62 13.88 11.81 -5.30
C ALA A 62 13.09 12.40 -4.11
N PRO A 63 11.76 12.19 -4.01
CA PRO A 63 10.98 12.74 -2.90
C PRO A 63 11.42 12.13 -1.57
N GLU A 64 11.30 12.90 -0.49
CA GLU A 64 11.52 12.38 0.85
C GLU A 64 10.51 11.26 1.14
N ARG A 65 11.02 10.08 1.49
CA ARG A 65 10.21 8.91 1.80
C ARG A 65 10.14 8.72 3.30
N LEU A 66 8.95 8.90 3.85
CA LEU A 66 8.64 8.62 5.25
C LEU A 66 8.11 7.20 5.36
N GLN A 67 8.87 6.31 6.02
CA GLN A 67 8.43 4.95 6.30
C GLN A 67 7.81 4.89 7.70
N ASP A 68 6.52 4.59 7.75
CA ASP A 68 5.76 4.44 8.99
C ASP A 68 5.27 2.99 9.09
N SER A 69 5.64 2.31 10.17
CA SER A 69 5.35 0.88 10.38
C SER A 69 3.87 0.56 10.49
N ARG A 70 3.02 1.57 10.69
CA ARG A 70 1.56 1.39 10.70
C ARG A 70 0.99 1.08 9.31
N TRP A 71 1.73 1.33 8.22
CA TRP A 71 1.41 0.82 6.89
C TRP A 71 1.96 -0.59 6.74
N GLN A 72 1.12 -1.60 6.99
CA GLN A 72 1.55 -2.99 7.08
C GLN A 72 1.73 -3.59 5.68
N CYS A 73 2.87 -4.23 5.40
CA CYS A 73 3.07 -4.93 4.13
C CYS A 73 2.50 -6.35 4.11
N PHE A 74 2.10 -6.87 5.27
CA PHE A 74 1.58 -8.21 5.46
C PHE A 74 0.31 -8.16 6.28
N LYS A 75 -0.50 -9.22 6.22
CA LYS A 75 -1.74 -9.38 6.98
C LYS A 75 -1.49 -9.54 8.49
N MET A 76 -1.07 -8.44 9.13
CA MET A 76 -0.84 -8.33 10.56
C MET A 76 -1.77 -7.26 11.12
N CYS A 77 -2.47 -7.61 12.21
CA CYS A 77 -3.43 -6.71 12.82
C CYS A 77 -2.79 -6.02 14.03
N GLU A 78 -2.67 -4.69 13.95
CA GLU A 78 -2.25 -3.85 15.07
C GLU A 78 -3.29 -2.75 15.31
N ASP A 79 -3.52 -2.37 16.57
CA ASP A 79 -4.57 -1.40 16.89
C ASP A 79 -4.34 -0.01 16.29
N THR A 80 -3.07 0.34 16.05
CA THR A 80 -2.67 1.63 15.49
C THR A 80 -2.40 1.59 13.99
N MET A 81 -2.63 0.46 13.32
CA MET A 81 -2.33 0.32 11.89
C MET A 81 -3.17 1.28 11.03
N PHE A 82 -2.55 1.77 9.96
CA PHE A 82 -3.20 2.54 8.91
C PHE A 82 -3.75 1.64 7.81
N SER A 83 -3.04 0.55 7.48
CA SER A 83 -3.47 -0.44 6.50
C SER A 83 -3.16 -1.86 6.97
N MET A 84 -3.91 -2.82 6.44
CA MET A 84 -3.66 -4.26 6.57
C MET A 84 -4.09 -4.92 5.24
N PRO A 85 -3.15 -5.51 4.47
CA PRO A 85 -3.43 -6.14 3.20
C PRO A 85 -4.10 -7.51 3.37
N ASP A 86 -4.50 -8.10 2.23
CA ASP A 86 -5.00 -9.48 2.10
C ASP A 86 -6.26 -9.80 2.94
N LEU A 87 -7.10 -8.79 3.18
CA LEU A 87 -8.40 -8.97 3.82
C LEU A 87 -9.48 -9.29 2.81
N THR A 88 -10.31 -10.28 3.13
CA THR A 88 -11.59 -10.51 2.47
C THR A 88 -12.59 -9.40 2.81
N PRO A 89 -13.63 -9.18 1.99
CA PRO A 89 -14.68 -8.21 2.30
C PRO A 89 -15.32 -8.43 3.68
N ALA A 90 -15.56 -9.68 4.08
CA ALA A 90 -16.13 -10.00 5.39
C ALA A 90 -15.19 -9.63 6.54
N GLU A 91 -13.88 -9.86 6.38
CA GLU A 91 -12.88 -9.44 7.36
C GLU A 91 -12.82 -7.92 7.47
N ILE A 92 -12.85 -7.18 6.35
CA ILE A 92 -12.89 -5.71 6.37
C ILE A 92 -14.08 -5.22 7.19
N MET A 93 -15.28 -5.75 6.94
CA MET A 93 -16.50 -5.38 7.67
C MET A 93 -16.40 -5.72 9.16
N THR A 94 -15.88 -6.90 9.50
CA THR A 94 -15.68 -7.32 10.89
C THR A 94 -14.70 -6.38 11.61
N ARG A 95 -13.56 -6.05 10.98
CA ARG A 95 -12.55 -5.15 11.59
C ARG A 95 -13.11 -3.74 11.76
N TRP A 96 -13.92 -3.26 10.82
CA TRP A 96 -14.61 -1.98 10.93
C TRP A 96 -15.60 -1.97 12.11
N GLN A 97 -16.42 -3.02 12.25
CA GLN A 97 -17.33 -3.16 13.39
C GLN A 97 -16.59 -3.23 14.73
N ASN A 98 -15.52 -4.02 14.81
CA ASN A 98 -14.67 -4.08 15.99
C ASN A 98 -14.10 -2.70 16.34
N ARG A 99 -13.62 -1.95 15.34
CA ARG A 99 -13.11 -0.58 15.55
C ARG A 99 -14.19 0.34 16.13
N LEU A 100 -15.42 0.29 15.61
CA LEU A 100 -16.52 1.12 16.06
C LEU A 100 -17.02 0.77 17.47
N HIS A 101 -17.09 -0.52 17.81
CA HIS A 101 -17.77 -0.98 19.03
C HIS A 101 -16.82 -1.40 20.16
N CYS A 102 -15.61 -1.83 19.82
CA CYS A 102 -14.63 -2.37 20.74
C CYS A 102 -13.43 -1.44 20.96
N GLY A 103 -13.30 -0.36 20.17
CA GLY A 103 -12.17 0.56 20.22
C GLY A 103 -10.88 0.02 19.62
N SER A 104 -10.88 -1.23 19.15
CA SER A 104 -9.76 -1.90 18.50
C SER A 104 -10.28 -2.61 17.24
N PRO A 105 -9.63 -2.47 16.07
CA PRO A 105 -9.98 -3.26 14.89
C PRO A 105 -9.65 -4.75 15.09
N CYS A 106 -8.68 -5.07 15.94
CA CYS A 106 -8.10 -6.41 16.06
C CYS A 106 -8.79 -7.28 17.11
N SER A 107 -9.39 -6.66 18.13
CA SER A 107 -10.03 -7.37 19.22
C SER A 107 -11.53 -7.57 18.97
N PHE A 108 -12.03 -8.73 19.38
CA PHE A 108 -13.48 -8.99 19.44
C PHE A 108 -14.00 -8.59 20.81
N CYS A 109 -15.16 -7.96 20.87
CA CYS A 109 -15.86 -7.70 22.12
C CYS A 109 -17.31 -8.13 22.02
N THR A 110 -17.87 -8.57 23.15
CA THR A 110 -19.23 -9.12 23.25
C THR A 110 -20.31 -8.04 23.37
N LYS A 111 -20.01 -6.75 23.11
CA LYS A 111 -21.04 -5.72 23.20
C LYS A 111 -22.04 -5.93 22.07
N PRO A 112 -23.32 -6.24 22.37
CA PRO A 112 -24.34 -6.23 21.33
C PRO A 112 -24.40 -4.81 20.74
N PRO A 113 -24.65 -4.67 19.43
CA PRO A 113 -24.82 -3.37 18.82
C PRO A 113 -25.92 -2.63 19.59
N SER A 114 -25.57 -1.51 20.20
CA SER A 114 -26.53 -0.62 20.83
C SER A 114 -27.35 0.00 19.71
N ILE A 115 -28.48 -0.60 19.39
CA ILE A 115 -29.48 -0.03 18.48
C ILE A 115 -30.03 1.19 19.23
N LEU A 116 -29.68 2.39 18.75
CA LEU A 116 -30.49 3.59 18.98
C LEU A 116 -31.71 3.51 18.06
#